data_AF-A0A212JFA8-F1
#
_entry.id   AF-A0A212JFA8-F1
#
_cell.length_a   1.000
_cell.length_b   1.000
_cell.length_c   1.000
_cell.angle_alpha   90.00
_cell.angle_beta   90.00
_cell.angle_gamma   90.00
#
_symmetry.space_group_name_H-M   'P 1'
#
loop_
_entity.id
_entity.type
_entity.pdbx_description
1 polymer ?
#
loop_
_entity_poly.entity_id
_entity_poly.type
_entity_poly.pdbx_seq_one_letter_code
_entity_poly.pdbx_strand_id
1 'polypeptide(L)'
;MKSFLNGMIDLNKYTFVENFFNKRMYLINNFVSNISATDYITNYRDVSKFIVFCKQCNKYNNCWACPPYDFDMDGYLSGYESVYIIGTKISLSENVRLKCVEAEISRRTGAGIIADVRHELDKQLLKLESKYPDSKAFFAGTCHLCPDNDCTRIKGQLCRYPDKIRHSLESFGFDIAKTTTDLLHIELKWSNNGLLPEYLTLVSGFFTNYSIDNQDIKECFPHN
;
A
#
# COMPACT_ATOMS: atom_id res chain seq x y z
N MET A 1 21.84 -55.75 17.03
CA MET A 1 21.21 -55.02 18.16
C MET A 1 21.32 -53.53 17.90
N LYS A 2 20.15 -52.88 17.76
CA LYS A 2 19.78 -51.48 18.05
C LYS A 2 20.85 -50.36 17.89
N SER A 3 20.61 -49.49 16.89
CA SER A 3 20.30 -48.04 16.99
C SER A 3 21.50 -47.16 17.33
N PHE A 4 21.85 -46.12 16.57
CA PHE A 4 21.01 -44.95 16.27
C PHE A 4 21.38 -44.34 14.91
N LEU A 5 20.40 -44.35 14.01
CA LEU A 5 20.26 -43.42 12.90
C LEU A 5 19.48 -42.19 13.39
N ASN A 6 19.79 -41.03 12.80
CA ASN A 6 18.91 -39.87 12.52
C ASN A 6 19.40 -38.52 13.04
N GLY A 7 19.51 -37.60 12.09
CA GLY A 7 19.59 -36.17 12.33
C GLY A 7 19.92 -35.33 11.09
N MET A 8 19.54 -35.76 9.88
CA MET A 8 19.42 -34.81 8.76
C MET A 8 18.31 -33.82 9.13
N ILE A 9 18.67 -32.54 9.20
CA ILE A 9 17.72 -31.44 9.43
C ILE A 9 16.85 -31.34 8.18
N ASP A 10 15.65 -31.91 8.28
CA ASP A 10 14.62 -31.83 7.26
C ASP A 10 14.02 -30.42 7.25
N LEU A 11 14.47 -29.61 6.28
CA LEU A 11 13.99 -28.24 6.03
C LEU A 11 12.50 -28.19 5.60
N ASN A 12 11.82 -29.34 5.45
CA ASN A 12 10.38 -29.42 5.18
C ASN A 12 9.50 -29.48 6.45
N LYS A 13 10.06 -29.33 7.66
CA LYS A 13 9.25 -29.26 8.89
C LYS A 13 8.70 -27.87 9.25
N TYR A 14 9.06 -26.83 8.50
CA TYR A 14 8.49 -25.48 8.67
C TYR A 14 7.36 -25.15 7.67
N THR A 15 6.99 -26.09 6.80
CA THR A 15 5.97 -25.93 5.75
C THR A 15 4.63 -26.59 6.09
N PHE A 16 4.35 -26.92 7.36
CA PHE A 16 3.08 -27.55 7.76
C PHE A 16 2.40 -26.85 8.95
N VAL A 17 2.35 -25.53 8.92
CA VAL A 17 1.30 -24.74 9.61
C VAL A 17 0.59 -23.81 8.61
N GLU A 18 0.55 -24.22 7.34
CA GLU A 18 -0.40 -23.70 6.37
C GLU A 18 -1.69 -24.52 6.49
N ASN A 19 -2.77 -23.87 6.93
CA ASN A 19 -4.17 -24.08 6.50
C ASN A 19 -5.30 -24.04 7.54
N PHE A 20 -5.11 -23.67 8.82
CA PHE A 20 -6.30 -23.56 9.72
C PHE A 20 -6.39 -22.41 10.75
N PHE A 21 -5.56 -21.36 10.67
CA PHE A 21 -5.69 -20.19 11.57
C PHE A 21 -5.28 -18.87 10.92
N ASN A 22 -6.14 -18.20 10.14
CA ASN A 22 -5.84 -16.80 9.83
C ASN A 22 -7.01 -15.81 9.64
N LYS A 23 -8.18 -16.10 10.21
CA LYS A 23 -9.28 -15.11 10.32
C LYS A 23 -9.21 -14.25 11.60
N ARG A 24 -8.10 -14.26 12.34
CA ARG A 24 -7.99 -13.66 13.70
C ARG A 24 -6.79 -12.73 13.92
N MET A 25 -5.95 -12.46 12.93
CA MET A 25 -4.78 -11.58 13.13
C MET A 25 -5.13 -10.10 13.00
N TYR A 26 -6.00 -9.76 12.05
CA TYR A 26 -6.46 -8.38 11.83
C TYR A 26 -7.83 -8.37 11.15
N LEU A 27 -8.50 -7.22 11.20
CA LEU A 27 -9.75 -6.95 10.49
C LEU A 27 -9.52 -5.80 9.51
N ILE A 28 -10.05 -5.94 8.29
CA ILE A 28 -9.98 -4.90 7.28
C ILE A 28 -11.30 -4.14 7.24
N ASN A 29 -11.27 -2.81 7.22
CA ASN A 29 -12.43 -1.99 6.91
C ASN A 29 -12.03 -1.01 5.81
N ASN A 30 -12.74 -1.07 4.69
CA ASN A 30 -12.53 -0.13 3.59
C ASN A 30 -13.45 1.07 3.74
N PHE A 31 -12.94 2.23 3.35
CA PHE A 31 -13.62 3.51 3.33
C PHE A 31 -13.34 4.13 1.97
N VAL A 32 -14.38 4.64 1.31
CA VAL A 32 -14.25 5.26 0.00
C VAL A 32 -14.92 6.62 0.05
N SER A 33 -14.20 7.63 -0.40
CA SER A 33 -14.75 8.96 -0.67
C SER A 33 -14.40 9.39 -2.08
N ASN A 34 -15.20 10.31 -2.62
CA ASN A 34 -14.98 10.90 -3.93
C ASN A 34 -14.84 12.42 -3.77
N ILE A 35 -13.93 12.99 -4.55
CA ILE A 35 -13.65 14.41 -4.61
C ILE A 35 -13.28 14.77 -6.05
N SER A 36 -13.49 16.03 -6.45
CA SER A 36 -12.96 16.49 -7.74
C SER A 36 -11.43 16.42 -7.76
N ALA A 37 -10.85 16.08 -8.91
CA ALA A 37 -9.39 16.02 -9.03
C ALA A 37 -8.76 17.41 -8.79
N THR A 38 -9.39 18.47 -9.28
CA THR A 38 -8.96 19.85 -9.05
C THR A 38 -8.89 20.18 -7.56
N ASP A 39 -9.94 19.87 -6.79
CA ASP A 39 -9.95 20.16 -5.36
C ASP A 39 -8.94 19.31 -4.59
N TYR A 40 -8.76 18.05 -4.99
CA TYR A 40 -7.78 17.18 -4.34
C TYR A 40 -6.35 17.66 -4.59
N ILE A 41 -6.01 17.95 -5.85
CA ILE A 41 -4.69 18.48 -6.23
C ILE A 41 -4.43 19.82 -5.54
N THR A 42 -5.40 20.72 -5.50
CA THR A 42 -5.21 22.07 -4.94
C THR A 42 -5.08 22.06 -3.42
N ASN A 43 -5.90 21.28 -2.72
CA ASN A 43 -6.04 21.38 -1.27
C ASN A 43 -5.28 20.31 -0.47
N TYR A 44 -4.73 19.29 -1.14
CA TYR A 44 -4.07 18.15 -0.49
C TYR A 44 -2.68 17.87 -1.04
N ARG A 45 -2.13 18.65 -1.97
CA ARG A 45 -0.81 18.40 -2.56
C ARG A 45 0.17 19.54 -2.27
N ASP A 46 1.35 19.17 -1.79
CA ASP A 46 2.50 20.07 -1.64
C ASP A 46 3.80 19.30 -1.96
N VAL A 47 4.18 19.28 -3.23
CA VAL A 47 5.35 18.55 -3.72
C VAL A 47 6.63 18.97 -2.97
N SER A 48 6.82 20.28 -2.77
CA SER A 48 8.01 20.84 -2.15
C SER A 48 8.14 20.45 -0.68
N LYS A 49 7.03 20.42 0.05
CA LYS A 49 6.99 19.94 1.44
C LYS A 49 7.24 18.44 1.53
N PHE A 50 6.56 17.64 0.72
CA PHE A 50 6.54 16.19 0.91
C PHE A 50 7.73 15.45 0.30
N ILE A 51 8.40 16.01 -0.71
CA ILE A 51 9.60 15.41 -1.31
C ILE A 51 10.73 15.19 -0.27
N VAL A 52 10.75 15.98 0.81
CA VAL A 52 11.72 15.82 1.90
C VAL A 52 11.60 14.46 2.57
N PHE A 53 10.37 13.95 2.78
CA PHE A 53 10.15 12.62 3.35
C PHE A 53 10.54 11.52 2.36
N CYS A 54 10.22 11.69 1.07
CA CYS A 54 10.67 10.73 0.05
C CYS A 54 12.19 10.61 0.07
N LYS A 55 12.95 11.72 0.12
CA LYS A 55 14.43 11.70 0.16
C LYS A 55 15.02 10.95 1.36
N GLN A 56 14.26 10.76 2.43
CA GLN A 56 14.68 9.96 3.60
C GLN A 56 14.37 8.46 3.44
N CYS A 57 13.53 8.09 2.47
CA CYS A 57 13.20 6.71 2.16
C CYS A 57 14.25 6.06 1.27
N ASN A 58 14.64 4.81 1.56
CA ASN A 58 15.59 4.06 0.74
C ASN A 58 15.11 3.78 -0.70
N LYS A 59 13.81 3.94 -0.99
CA LYS A 59 13.24 3.79 -2.33
C LYS A 59 13.40 5.04 -3.20
N TYR A 60 13.76 6.20 -2.63
CA TYR A 60 14.05 7.41 -3.42
C TYR A 60 15.19 7.15 -4.39
N ASN A 61 14.96 7.50 -5.66
CA ASN A 61 15.86 7.22 -6.78
C ASN A 61 16.18 5.73 -7.04
N ASN A 62 15.67 4.81 -6.23
CA ASN A 62 15.97 3.37 -6.30
C ASN A 62 14.75 2.54 -6.69
N CYS A 63 13.55 3.12 -6.75
CA CYS A 63 12.31 2.45 -7.16
C CYS A 63 11.60 3.22 -8.29
N TRP A 64 11.15 2.52 -9.35
CA TRP A 64 10.43 3.15 -10.46
C TRP A 64 9.11 3.83 -10.06
N ALA A 65 8.50 3.39 -8.95
CA ALA A 65 7.26 3.97 -8.42
C ALA A 65 7.49 5.18 -7.49
N CYS A 66 8.73 5.64 -7.32
CA CYS A 66 9.11 6.69 -6.37
C CYS A 66 9.87 7.83 -7.08
N PRO A 67 9.90 9.05 -6.55
CA PRO A 67 10.65 10.16 -7.16
C PRO A 67 12.19 9.95 -7.08
N PRO A 68 12.98 10.73 -7.83
CA PRO A 68 12.55 11.77 -8.79
C PRO A 68 11.92 11.15 -10.05
N TYR A 69 11.00 11.85 -10.69
CA TYR A 69 10.43 11.45 -11.97
C TYR A 69 11.05 12.28 -13.09
N ASP A 70 11.18 11.69 -14.26
CA ASP A 70 11.63 12.32 -15.51
C ASP A 70 10.47 12.81 -16.38
N PHE A 71 9.23 12.67 -15.89
CA PHE A 71 8.01 13.15 -16.51
C PHE A 71 7.38 14.29 -15.71
N ASP A 72 6.52 15.06 -16.37
CA ASP A 72 5.72 16.11 -15.74
C ASP A 72 4.62 15.51 -14.86
N MET A 73 4.75 15.65 -13.55
CA MET A 73 3.74 15.17 -12.59
C MET A 73 2.42 15.93 -12.69
N ASP A 74 2.45 17.22 -13.04
CA ASP A 74 1.23 18.02 -13.13
C ASP A 74 0.45 17.60 -14.37
N GLY A 75 1.13 17.44 -15.51
CA GLY A 75 0.59 16.82 -16.71
C GLY A 75 0.05 15.41 -16.46
N TYR A 76 0.75 14.59 -15.67
CA TYR A 76 0.29 13.23 -15.31
C TYR A 76 -1.02 13.22 -14.51
N LEU A 77 -1.24 14.23 -13.66
CA LEU A 77 -2.46 14.37 -12.87
C LEU A 77 -3.55 15.18 -13.61
N SER A 78 -3.17 15.91 -14.65
CA SER A 78 -4.11 16.70 -15.44
C SER A 78 -5.02 15.80 -16.28
N GLY A 79 -6.23 16.27 -16.54
CA GLY A 79 -7.18 15.56 -17.41
C GLY A 79 -8.08 14.54 -16.71
N TYR A 80 -7.99 14.44 -15.38
CA TYR A 80 -8.97 13.71 -14.57
C TYR A 80 -10.00 14.66 -13.97
N GLU A 81 -11.27 14.27 -13.94
CA GLU A 81 -12.35 15.03 -13.33
C GLU A 81 -12.50 14.68 -11.84
N SER A 82 -12.34 13.41 -11.50
CA SER A 82 -12.64 12.86 -10.17
C SER A 82 -11.52 12.00 -9.62
N VAL A 83 -11.44 11.94 -8.29
CA VAL A 83 -10.56 11.05 -7.55
C VAL A 83 -11.38 10.31 -6.51
N TYR A 84 -11.30 8.98 -6.55
CA TYR A 84 -11.77 8.13 -5.46
C TYR A 84 -10.59 7.87 -4.53
N ILE A 85 -10.77 8.19 -3.26
CA ILE A 85 -9.81 7.91 -2.19
C ILE A 85 -10.27 6.65 -1.47
N ILE A 86 -9.39 5.65 -1.43
CA ILE A 86 -9.66 4.36 -0.81
C ILE A 86 -8.77 4.23 0.42
N GLY A 87 -9.39 4.30 1.60
CA GLY A 87 -8.77 4.03 2.88
C GLY A 87 -9.03 2.59 3.31
N THR A 88 -7.97 1.79 3.45
CA THR A 88 -8.05 0.42 3.99
C THR A 88 -7.47 0.43 5.40
N LYS A 89 -8.36 0.42 6.40
CA LYS A 89 -8.01 0.36 7.82
C LYS A 89 -7.82 -1.09 8.26
N ILE A 90 -6.64 -1.41 8.77
CA ILE A 90 -6.25 -2.74 9.21
C ILE A 90 -6.17 -2.74 10.74
N SER A 91 -7.26 -3.14 11.39
CA SER A 91 -7.34 -3.20 12.85
C SER A 91 -6.66 -4.46 13.35
N LEU A 92 -5.56 -4.31 14.10
CA LEU A 92 -4.77 -5.44 14.57
C LEU A 92 -5.45 -6.09 15.77
N SER A 93 -5.40 -7.41 15.88
CA SER A 93 -5.89 -8.08 17.09
C SER A 93 -4.97 -7.83 18.27
N GLU A 94 -5.52 -7.89 19.49
CA GLU A 94 -4.74 -7.75 20.71
C GLU A 94 -3.59 -8.76 20.78
N ASN A 95 -3.84 -10.01 20.34
CA ASN A 95 -2.82 -11.06 20.28
C ASN A 95 -1.63 -10.69 19.38
N VAL A 96 -1.86 -9.97 18.28
CA VAL A 96 -0.77 -9.48 17.42
C VAL A 96 0.02 -8.40 18.15
N ARG A 97 -0.67 -7.43 18.76
CA ARG A 97 -0.01 -6.34 19.50
C ARG A 97 0.79 -6.83 20.69
N LEU A 98 0.27 -7.79 21.46
CA LEU A 98 0.97 -8.39 22.61
C LEU A 98 2.24 -9.16 22.23
N LYS A 99 2.33 -9.67 21.00
CA LYS A 99 3.54 -10.32 20.48
C LYS A 99 4.54 -9.32 19.88
N CYS A 100 4.08 -8.11 19.58
CA CYS A 100 4.87 -7.06 18.93
C CYS A 100 5.31 -6.00 19.95
N VAL A 101 6.07 -6.45 20.96
CA VAL A 101 6.65 -5.57 22.00
C VAL A 101 8.06 -5.09 21.66
N GLU A 102 8.71 -5.73 20.69
CA GLU A 102 10.02 -5.35 20.18
C GLU A 102 9.89 -4.68 18.82
N ALA A 103 10.70 -3.65 18.57
CA ALA A 103 10.61 -2.83 17.37
C ALA A 103 10.86 -3.64 16.08
N GLU A 104 11.81 -4.58 16.10
CA GLU A 104 12.12 -5.39 14.90
C GLU A 104 10.99 -6.36 14.55
N ILE A 105 10.46 -7.05 15.56
CA ILE A 105 9.32 -7.96 15.39
C ILE A 105 8.10 -7.18 14.90
N SER A 106 7.86 -6.00 15.48
CA SER A 106 6.78 -5.10 15.10
C SER A 106 6.89 -4.66 13.64
N ARG A 107 8.06 -4.19 13.22
CA ARG A 107 8.31 -3.79 11.82
C ARG A 107 8.08 -4.94 10.85
N ARG A 108 8.66 -6.11 11.11
CA ARG A 108 8.52 -7.28 10.26
C ARG A 108 7.05 -7.75 10.18
N THR A 109 6.36 -7.78 11.31
CA THR A 109 4.95 -8.18 11.36
C THR A 109 4.06 -7.18 10.62
N GLY A 110 4.26 -5.87 10.84
CA GLY A 110 3.55 -4.82 10.13
C GLY A 110 3.78 -4.88 8.62
N ALA A 111 5.03 -5.04 8.18
CA ALA A 111 5.37 -5.17 6.77
C ALA A 111 4.71 -6.41 6.14
N GLY A 112 4.69 -7.55 6.84
CA GLY A 112 4.00 -8.75 6.37
C GLY A 112 2.50 -8.57 6.22
N ILE A 113 1.86 -7.93 7.20
CA ILE A 113 0.41 -7.62 7.15
C ILE A 113 0.11 -6.64 6.01
N ILE A 114 0.90 -5.59 5.84
CA ILE A 114 0.73 -4.63 4.73
C ILE A 114 0.88 -5.33 3.38
N ALA A 115 1.87 -6.20 3.22
CA ALA A 115 2.09 -6.93 1.98
C ALA A 115 0.92 -7.87 1.66
N ASP A 116 0.41 -8.59 2.66
CA ASP A 116 -0.73 -9.49 2.53
C ASP A 116 -2.02 -8.74 2.11
N VAL A 117 -2.34 -7.64 2.80
CA VAL A 117 -3.51 -6.81 2.45
C VAL A 117 -3.34 -6.17 1.06
N ARG A 118 -2.15 -5.67 0.74
CA ARG A 118 -1.89 -5.05 -0.57
C ARG A 118 -1.90 -6.02 -1.73
N HIS A 119 -1.57 -7.29 -1.51
CA HIS A 119 -1.61 -8.29 -2.58
C HIS A 119 -3.00 -8.39 -3.23
N GLU A 120 -4.07 -8.22 -2.45
CA GLU A 120 -5.43 -8.19 -2.96
C GLU A 120 -5.87 -6.77 -3.36
N LEU A 121 -5.60 -5.75 -2.53
CA LEU A 121 -5.97 -4.37 -2.81
C LEU A 121 -5.41 -3.86 -4.14
N ASP A 122 -4.13 -4.11 -4.43
CA ASP A 122 -3.48 -3.64 -5.65
C ASP A 122 -4.08 -4.33 -6.89
N LYS A 123 -4.49 -5.61 -6.78
CA LYS A 123 -5.18 -6.33 -7.87
C LYS A 123 -6.55 -5.75 -8.15
N GLN A 124 -7.30 -5.41 -7.09
CA GLN A 124 -8.63 -4.80 -7.22
C GLN A 124 -8.54 -3.42 -7.88
N LEU A 125 -7.53 -2.62 -7.51
CA LEU A 125 -7.26 -1.34 -8.16
C LEU A 125 -6.91 -1.50 -9.64
N LEU A 126 -6.10 -2.49 -10.01
CA LEU A 126 -5.79 -2.77 -11.42
C LEU A 126 -7.02 -3.29 -12.19
N LYS A 127 -7.87 -4.10 -11.56
CA LYS A 127 -9.14 -4.55 -12.14
C LYS A 127 -10.05 -3.36 -12.43
N LEU A 128 -10.13 -2.41 -11.49
CA LEU A 128 -10.90 -1.18 -11.66
C LEU A 128 -10.31 -0.31 -12.79
N GLU A 129 -8.99 -0.15 -12.83
CA GLU A 129 -8.30 0.58 -13.91
C GLU A 129 -8.51 -0.07 -15.28
N SER A 130 -8.62 -1.40 -15.34
CA SER A 130 -8.89 -2.13 -16.58
C SER A 130 -10.35 -1.97 -17.03
N LYS A 131 -11.28 -1.84 -16.08
CA LYS A 131 -12.71 -1.67 -16.34
C LYS A 131 -13.07 -0.26 -16.79
N TYR A 132 -12.38 0.75 -16.23
CA TYR A 132 -12.57 2.15 -16.55
C TYR A 132 -11.33 2.64 -17.31
N PRO A 133 -11.33 2.59 -18.67
CA PRO A 133 -10.19 3.03 -19.47
C PRO A 133 -9.86 4.50 -19.17
N ASP A 134 -8.66 4.95 -19.51
CA ASP A 134 -8.19 6.31 -19.24
C ASP A 134 -8.31 6.73 -17.77
N SER A 135 -8.27 5.76 -16.84
CA SER A 135 -8.19 5.98 -15.39
C SER A 135 -6.82 5.57 -14.87
N LYS A 136 -6.49 5.97 -13.63
CA LYS A 136 -5.21 5.63 -13.02
C LYS A 136 -5.30 5.33 -11.54
N ALA A 137 -4.85 4.14 -11.17
CA ALA A 137 -4.65 3.78 -9.77
C ALA A 137 -3.34 4.35 -9.21
N PHE A 138 -3.39 4.72 -7.94
CA PHE A 138 -2.25 5.01 -7.08
C PHE A 138 -2.29 4.05 -5.89
N PHE A 139 -1.20 3.30 -5.70
CA PHE A 139 -1.12 2.29 -4.63
C PHE A 139 -0.67 2.89 -3.30
N ALA A 140 -1.01 2.20 -2.22
CA ALA A 140 -0.57 2.58 -0.89
C ALA A 140 0.94 2.31 -0.68
N GLY A 141 1.68 3.36 -0.33
CA GLY A 141 3.11 3.27 -0.03
C GLY A 141 3.97 2.84 -1.23
N THR A 142 5.11 2.22 -0.96
CA THR A 142 6.11 1.94 -2.02
C THR A 142 5.84 0.64 -2.78
N CYS A 143 6.28 0.57 -4.05
CA CYS A 143 6.17 -0.66 -4.84
C CYS A 143 6.93 -1.83 -4.19
N HIS A 144 6.29 -3.01 -4.21
CA HIS A 144 6.79 -4.26 -3.61
C HIS A 144 6.80 -5.44 -4.62
N LEU A 145 6.76 -5.15 -5.92
CA LEU A 145 6.68 -6.18 -6.97
C LEU A 145 7.99 -6.96 -7.15
N CYS A 146 9.12 -6.30 -6.90
CA CYS A 146 10.44 -6.93 -6.92
C CYS A 146 10.87 -7.30 -5.50
N PRO A 147 11.76 -8.29 -5.34
CA PRO A 147 12.50 -8.49 -4.09
C PRO A 147 13.17 -7.20 -3.63
N ASP A 148 13.39 -7.09 -2.32
CA ASP A 148 14.01 -5.89 -1.75
C ASP A 148 15.38 -5.62 -2.35
N ASN A 149 15.62 -4.34 -2.64
CA ASN A 149 16.83 -3.82 -3.29
C ASN A 149 17.15 -4.42 -4.68
N ASP A 150 16.17 -5.03 -5.35
CA ASP A 150 16.34 -5.61 -6.70
C ASP A 150 15.53 -4.88 -7.79
N CYS A 151 15.11 -3.64 -7.52
CA CYS A 151 14.49 -2.81 -8.54
C CYS A 151 15.53 -2.47 -9.64
N THR A 152 15.13 -2.62 -10.91
CA THR A 152 16.00 -2.34 -12.07
C THR A 152 16.39 -0.87 -12.18
N ARG A 153 15.66 0.03 -11.53
CA ARG A 153 15.98 1.46 -11.46
C ARG A 153 17.38 1.72 -10.90
N ILE A 154 17.81 0.93 -9.91
CA ILE A 154 19.15 1.04 -9.31
C ILE A 154 20.26 0.89 -10.37
N LYS A 155 19.98 0.15 -11.44
CA LYS A 155 20.88 -0.11 -12.56
C LYS A 155 20.58 0.77 -13.79
N GLY A 156 19.64 1.72 -13.69
CA GLY A 156 19.18 2.53 -14.82
C GLY A 156 18.42 1.73 -15.90
N GLN A 157 17.88 0.57 -15.57
CA GLN A 157 17.19 -0.33 -16.52
C GLN A 157 15.67 -0.23 -16.36
N LEU A 158 14.94 -0.44 -17.46
CA LEU A 158 13.47 -0.40 -17.50
C LEU A 158 12.82 -1.29 -16.43
N CYS A 159 11.64 -0.90 -15.97
CA CYS A 159 10.86 -1.69 -15.02
C CYS A 159 10.54 -3.09 -15.59
N ARG A 160 10.66 -4.13 -14.76
CA ARG A 160 10.28 -5.52 -15.12
C ARG A 160 8.77 -5.73 -15.25
N TYR A 161 7.99 -4.83 -14.64
CA TYR A 161 6.53 -4.93 -14.52
C TYR A 161 5.85 -3.60 -14.89
N PRO A 162 6.05 -3.07 -16.11
CA PRO A 162 5.52 -1.77 -16.50
C PRO A 162 3.99 -1.71 -16.41
N ASP A 163 3.29 -2.81 -16.67
CA ASP A 163 1.82 -2.83 -16.64
C ASP A 163 1.24 -2.90 -15.21
N LYS A 164 2.05 -3.33 -14.23
CA LYS A 164 1.59 -3.56 -12.85
C LYS A 164 2.02 -2.47 -11.87
N ILE A 165 3.10 -1.76 -12.17
CA ILE A 165 3.63 -0.73 -11.27
C ILE A 165 2.69 0.47 -11.21
N ARG A 166 2.40 0.97 -10.01
CA ARG A 166 1.72 2.24 -9.80
C ARG A 166 2.45 3.07 -8.75
N HIS A 167 2.38 4.39 -8.90
CA HIS A 167 2.92 5.35 -7.96
C HIS A 167 2.02 5.43 -6.71
N SER A 168 2.56 5.94 -5.61
CA SER A 168 1.72 6.34 -4.48
C SER A 168 1.35 7.80 -4.53
N LEU A 169 0.26 8.15 -3.86
CA LEU A 169 -0.15 9.53 -3.65
C LEU A 169 0.96 10.36 -2.97
N GLU A 170 1.62 9.81 -1.95
CA GLU A 170 2.74 10.46 -1.24
C GLU A 170 3.91 10.79 -2.18
N SER A 171 4.19 9.87 -3.12
CA SER A 171 5.28 10.04 -4.09
C SER A 171 5.02 11.19 -5.08
N PHE A 172 3.77 11.63 -5.19
CA PHE A 172 3.32 12.80 -5.96
C PHE A 172 3.10 14.03 -5.07
N GLY A 173 3.40 13.95 -3.78
CA GLY A 173 3.33 15.07 -2.84
C GLY A 173 1.97 15.27 -2.19
N PHE A 174 1.08 14.28 -2.21
CA PHE A 174 -0.21 14.37 -1.50
C PHE A 174 -0.03 14.15 0.01
N ASP A 175 -0.72 14.98 0.82
CA ASP A 175 -0.76 14.94 2.28
C ASP A 175 -1.72 13.85 2.76
N ILE A 176 -1.20 12.65 3.01
CA ILE A 176 -2.03 11.51 3.42
C ILE A 176 -2.68 11.71 4.79
N ALA A 177 -2.00 12.39 5.72
CA ALA A 177 -2.58 12.62 7.04
C ALA A 177 -3.81 13.54 6.94
N LYS A 178 -3.73 14.60 6.13
CA LYS A 178 -4.85 15.47 5.82
C LYS A 178 -5.93 14.74 5.04
N THR A 179 -5.56 13.96 4.01
CA THR A 179 -6.48 13.16 3.20
C THR A 179 -7.32 12.21 4.05
N THR A 180 -6.71 11.43 4.96
CA THR A 180 -7.47 10.48 5.79
C THR A 180 -8.37 11.19 6.79
N THR A 181 -7.90 12.31 7.37
CA THR A 181 -8.66 13.06 8.37
C THR A 181 -9.89 13.71 7.75
N ASP A 182 -9.70 14.46 6.65
CA ASP A 182 -10.77 15.25 6.06
C ASP A 182 -11.75 14.41 5.25
N LEU A 183 -11.23 13.44 4.46
CA LEU A 183 -12.03 12.74 3.44
C LEU A 183 -12.49 11.35 3.86
N LEU A 184 -11.85 10.74 4.86
CA LEU A 184 -12.20 9.39 5.32
C LEU A 184 -12.63 9.36 6.79
N HIS A 185 -12.43 10.46 7.53
CA HIS A 185 -12.66 10.56 8.97
C HIS A 185 -11.88 9.49 9.76
N ILE A 186 -10.65 9.22 9.31
CA ILE A 186 -9.71 8.28 9.94
C ILE A 186 -8.47 9.06 10.40
N GLU A 187 -8.21 9.01 11.70
CA GLU A 187 -6.94 9.46 12.26
C GLU A 187 -5.80 8.58 11.74
N LEU A 188 -4.77 9.18 11.16
CA LEU A 188 -3.60 8.41 10.72
C LEU A 188 -2.71 8.08 11.93
N LYS A 189 -2.62 6.79 12.28
CA LYS A 189 -1.74 6.31 13.35
C LYS A 189 -0.37 5.94 12.81
N TRP A 190 0.66 6.53 13.41
CA TRP A 190 2.05 6.21 13.14
C TRP A 190 2.59 5.22 14.17
N SER A 191 3.56 4.42 13.75
CA SER A 191 4.35 3.62 14.69
C SER A 191 5.08 4.53 15.67
N ASN A 192 5.00 4.21 16.96
CA ASN A 192 5.78 4.86 18.01
C ASN A 192 6.94 3.95 18.41
N ASN A 193 8.19 4.44 18.34
CA ASN A 193 9.40 3.66 18.61
C ASN A 193 9.49 2.32 17.84
N GLY A 194 8.93 2.28 16.63
CA GLY A 194 8.90 1.08 15.79
C GLY A 194 7.87 0.02 16.21
N LEU A 195 7.05 0.29 17.22
CA LEU A 195 5.96 -0.59 17.65
C LEU A 195 4.73 -0.45 16.73
N LEU A 196 3.92 -1.50 16.69
CA LEU A 196 2.69 -1.49 15.92
C LEU A 196 1.64 -0.56 16.57
N PRO A 197 1.00 0.33 15.80
CA PRO A 197 -0.16 1.07 16.28
C PRO A 197 -1.37 0.13 16.47
N GLU A 198 -2.46 0.68 17.01
CA GLU A 198 -3.74 -0.05 17.14
C GLU A 198 -4.25 -0.58 15.79
N TYR A 199 -4.06 0.21 14.74
CA TYR A 199 -4.39 -0.11 13.37
C TYR A 199 -3.39 0.53 12.41
N LEU A 200 -3.24 -0.08 11.24
CA LEU A 200 -2.53 0.49 10.10
C LEU A 200 -3.55 1.06 9.11
N THR A 201 -3.19 2.11 8.40
CA THR A 201 -4.05 2.70 7.36
C THR A 201 -3.29 2.69 6.04
N LEU A 202 -3.85 2.03 5.04
CA LEU A 202 -3.38 2.12 3.66
C LEU A 202 -4.26 3.12 2.92
N VAL A 203 -3.66 3.99 2.10
CA VAL A 203 -4.38 4.99 1.33
C VAL A 203 -3.99 4.88 -0.13
N SER A 204 -4.98 4.55 -0.95
CA SER A 204 -4.87 4.44 -2.39
C SER A 204 -5.74 5.50 -3.06
N GLY A 205 -5.40 5.86 -4.29
CA GLY A 205 -6.17 6.79 -5.12
C GLY A 205 -6.59 6.15 -6.43
N PHE A 206 -7.71 6.60 -6.98
CA PHE A 206 -8.15 6.21 -8.31
C PHE A 206 -8.67 7.45 -9.06
N PHE A 207 -7.85 7.94 -9.98
CA PHE A 207 -8.13 9.12 -10.80
C PHE A 207 -8.88 8.71 -12.05
N THR A 208 -9.97 9.40 -12.40
CA THR A 208 -10.87 8.98 -13.48
C THR A 208 -11.74 10.12 -14.00
N ASN A 209 -12.24 9.96 -15.23
CA ASN A 209 -13.30 10.80 -15.82
C ASN A 209 -14.67 10.12 -15.79
N TYR A 210 -14.76 8.97 -15.12
CA TYR A 210 -15.98 8.19 -15.03
C TYR A 210 -16.59 8.31 -13.64
N SER A 211 -17.92 8.33 -13.58
CA SER A 211 -18.63 7.96 -12.36
C SER A 211 -18.53 6.45 -12.18
N ILE A 212 -17.90 6.01 -11.09
CA ILE A 212 -17.71 4.59 -10.77
C ILE A 212 -18.98 4.04 -10.13
N ASP A 213 -19.41 2.86 -10.59
CA ASP A 213 -20.59 2.20 -10.06
C ASP A 213 -20.37 1.85 -8.59
N ASN A 214 -21.33 2.18 -7.74
CA ASN A 214 -21.30 1.80 -6.33
C ASN A 214 -21.18 0.28 -6.13
N GLN A 215 -21.70 -0.52 -7.05
CA GLN A 215 -21.54 -1.97 -7.03
C GLN A 215 -20.08 -2.37 -7.29
N ASP A 216 -19.39 -1.72 -8.23
CA ASP A 216 -17.97 -1.97 -8.49
C ASP A 216 -17.09 -1.57 -7.30
N ILE A 217 -17.42 -0.44 -6.65
CA ILE A 217 -16.75 -0.01 -5.42
C ILE A 217 -16.95 -1.06 -4.33
N LYS A 218 -18.17 -1.58 -4.13
CA LYS A 218 -18.45 -2.60 -3.12
C LYS A 218 -17.80 -3.95 -3.42
N GLU A 219 -17.73 -4.33 -4.69
CA GLU A 219 -17.09 -5.58 -5.12
C GLU A 219 -15.57 -5.51 -4.95
N CYS A 220 -14.97 -4.38 -5.30
CA CYS A 220 -13.52 -4.18 -5.13
C CYS A 220 -13.18 -3.92 -3.66
N PHE A 221 -13.94 -3.11 -2.96
CA PHE A 221 -13.60 -2.64 -1.60
C PHE A 221 -14.77 -2.91 -0.64
N PRO A 222 -15.06 -4.18 -0.32
CA PRO A 222 -16.19 -4.51 0.53
C PRO A 222 -16.01 -3.90 1.92
N HIS A 223 -17.11 -3.36 2.46
CA HIS A 223 -17.21 -3.06 3.88
C HIS A 223 -17.44 -4.38 4.63
N ASN A 224 -16.55 -4.70 5.58
CA ASN A 224 -16.77 -5.78 6.53
C ASN A 224 -17.77 -5.36 7.61
#